data_AF-A0AB39QV55-F1
#
_entry.id   AF-A0AB39QV55-F1
#
_cell.length_a   1.000
_cell.length_b   1.000
_cell.length_c   1.000
_cell.angle_alpha   90.00
_cell.angle_beta   90.00
_cell.angle_gamma   90.00
#
_symmetry.space_group_name_H-M   'P 1'
#
loop_
_entity.id
_entity.type
_entity.pdbx_description
1 polymer ?
#
loop_
_entity_poly.entity_id
_entity_poly.type
_entity_poly.pdbx_seq_one_letter_code
_entity_poly.pdbx_strand_id
1 'polypeptide(L)'
;MASIKATEKQTVDGLARVAGGKAAQLRRFTYNPLLGRPAVTGFGPGLLCPSPQLVWRKATPAGIYHTGREHFGTGFLRETGYLFEEYVGRQLRLIPDAEVIGEIPYRVRRDERLSVDWIVVLDELVLLVEVKSMMPAENARLGLEDGVAETDAKLAHAYRQVNTTSAQIDQRNPAFAGIPADRPIQALIVTLEPFPIANANLPHVDLPVPDIPTTVVGAQELERLVTLTDITPSSLLLERAADPQRSTWALNECLNGHENSLNPILVQGWASYPWASGQLEPGPRTAL
;
A
#
# COMPACT_ATOMS: atom_id res chain seq x y z
N MET A 1 -3.08 -1.19 37.29
CA MET A 1 -2.80 -0.48 36.03
C MET A 1 -1.42 0.16 35.97
N ALA A 2 -0.94 0.88 37.00
CA ALA A 2 0.42 1.46 36.99
C ALA A 2 1.57 0.43 36.91
N SER A 3 1.41 -0.75 37.50
CA SER A 3 2.41 -1.84 37.50
C SER A 3 2.59 -2.49 36.12
N ILE A 4 1.51 -2.64 35.34
CA ILE A 4 1.58 -3.21 33.98
C ILE A 4 2.29 -2.25 33.02
N LYS A 5 1.96 -0.95 33.08
CA LYS A 5 2.64 0.09 32.28
C LYS A 5 4.13 0.23 32.62
N ALA A 6 4.52 0.00 33.87
CA ALA A 6 5.92 0.01 34.28
C ALA A 6 6.69 -1.20 33.74
N THR A 7 6.06 -2.37 33.73
CA THR A 7 6.63 -3.62 33.18
C THR A 7 6.72 -3.57 31.66
N GLU A 8 5.72 -3.03 30.96
CA GLU A 8 5.78 -2.79 29.51
C GLU A 8 6.88 -1.80 29.16
N LYS A 9 6.97 -0.67 29.87
CA LYS A 9 8.04 0.31 29.65
C LYS A 9 9.43 -0.28 29.89
N GLN A 10 9.61 -1.08 30.95
CA GLN A 10 10.87 -1.81 31.17
C GLN A 10 11.16 -2.86 30.09
N THR A 11 10.13 -3.48 29.53
CA THR A 11 10.27 -4.48 28.46
C THR A 11 10.62 -3.81 27.13
N VAL A 12 10.02 -2.67 26.82
CA VAL A 12 10.32 -1.84 25.64
C VAL A 12 11.70 -1.20 25.76
N ASP A 13 12.06 -0.63 26.92
CA ASP A 13 13.41 -0.09 27.18
C ASP A 13 14.47 -1.20 27.15
N GLY A 14 14.12 -2.41 27.60
CA GLY A 14 14.95 -3.60 27.51
C GLY A 14 15.12 -4.09 26.07
N LEU A 15 14.06 -4.10 25.27
CA LEU A 15 14.06 -4.47 23.86
C LEU A 15 14.81 -3.43 23.01
N ALA A 16 14.67 -2.14 23.30
CA ALA A 16 15.42 -1.06 22.65
C ALA A 16 16.92 -1.13 22.96
N ARG A 17 17.31 -1.44 24.20
CA ARG A 17 18.71 -1.71 24.58
C ARG A 17 19.29 -2.96 23.92
N VAL A 18 18.45 -3.94 23.61
CA VAL A 18 18.83 -5.23 23.01
C VAL A 18 18.81 -5.20 21.47
N ALA A 19 17.94 -4.37 20.87
CA ALA A 19 17.83 -4.10 19.44
C ALA A 19 19.10 -3.43 18.88
N GLY A 20 19.93 -2.84 19.75
CA GLY A 20 21.33 -2.49 19.48
C GLY A 20 22.30 -3.68 19.29
N GLY A 21 21.81 -4.86 18.89
CA GLY A 21 22.65 -5.93 18.33
C GLY A 21 23.13 -7.07 19.25
N LYS A 22 22.54 -7.27 20.45
CA LYS A 22 23.06 -8.27 21.42
C LYS A 22 22.16 -9.48 21.76
N ALA A 23 20.89 -9.52 21.39
CA ALA A 23 20.12 -10.78 21.45
C ALA A 23 20.34 -11.61 20.18
N ALA A 24 21.16 -12.65 20.27
CA ALA A 24 21.43 -13.56 19.14
C ALA A 24 20.14 -14.11 18.51
N GLN A 25 19.10 -14.34 19.32
CA GLN A 25 17.79 -14.83 18.90
C GLN A 25 16.98 -13.83 18.07
N LEU A 26 17.27 -12.53 18.15
CA LEU A 26 16.57 -11.48 17.39
C LEU A 26 17.31 -11.09 16.10
N ARG A 27 18.58 -11.47 15.92
CA ARG A 27 19.37 -11.18 14.69
C ARG A 27 18.71 -11.66 13.40
N ARG A 28 17.93 -12.74 13.44
CA ARG A 28 17.21 -13.22 12.26
C ARG A 28 16.14 -12.26 11.75
N PHE A 29 15.73 -11.31 12.58
CA PHE A 29 14.73 -10.29 12.27
C PHE A 29 15.36 -8.94 11.90
N THR A 30 16.67 -8.75 12.15
CA THR A 30 17.36 -7.52 11.75
C THR A 30 17.69 -7.50 10.26
N TYR A 31 17.92 -6.31 9.72
CA TYR A 31 18.29 -6.05 8.34
C TYR A 31 19.35 -7.03 7.83
N ASN A 32 19.04 -7.72 6.74
CA ASN A 32 20.01 -8.50 6.01
C ASN A 32 20.72 -7.59 4.99
N PRO A 33 22.04 -7.31 5.12
CA PRO A 33 22.77 -6.45 4.19
C PRO A 33 22.72 -6.91 2.73
N LEU A 34 22.51 -8.21 2.50
CA LEU A 34 22.37 -8.78 1.17
C LEU A 34 21.07 -8.34 0.47
N LEU A 35 20.09 -7.77 1.18
CA LEU A 35 18.90 -7.15 0.58
C LEU A 35 19.26 -5.88 -0.19
N GLY A 36 20.21 -5.10 0.32
CA GLY A 36 20.71 -3.90 -0.35
C GLY A 36 21.75 -4.23 -1.42
N ARG A 37 22.71 -5.09 -1.06
CA ARG A 37 23.88 -5.47 -1.87
C ARG A 37 24.01 -7.00 -1.96
N PRO A 38 23.28 -7.65 -2.88
CA PRO A 38 23.24 -9.11 -2.97
C PRO A 38 24.51 -9.73 -3.55
N ALA A 39 25.32 -8.95 -4.28
CA ALA A 39 26.63 -9.34 -4.76
C ALA A 39 27.72 -8.83 -3.81
N VAL A 40 28.61 -9.73 -3.38
CA VAL A 40 29.74 -9.46 -2.46
C VAL A 40 31.06 -9.79 -3.14
N THR A 41 32.16 -9.25 -2.62
CA THR A 41 33.53 -9.51 -3.10
C THR A 41 34.45 -9.82 -1.91
N GLY A 42 35.70 -10.21 -2.16
CA GLY A 42 36.70 -10.51 -1.13
C GLY A 42 36.89 -11.99 -0.78
N PHE A 43 36.19 -12.89 -1.48
CA PHE A 43 36.31 -14.36 -1.33
C PHE A 43 36.85 -15.03 -2.61
N GLY A 44 37.84 -14.40 -3.27
CA GLY A 44 38.43 -14.85 -4.54
C GLY A 44 38.26 -13.83 -5.66
N PRO A 45 38.61 -14.20 -6.91
CA PRO A 45 38.44 -13.33 -8.06
C PRO A 45 36.96 -13.24 -8.46
N GLY A 46 36.41 -12.03 -8.43
CA GLY A 46 35.06 -11.73 -8.94
C GLY A 46 34.01 -11.42 -7.87
N LEU A 47 32.75 -11.34 -8.32
CA LEU A 47 31.59 -11.14 -7.47
C LEU A 47 30.96 -12.49 -7.12
N LEU A 48 30.61 -12.67 -5.86
CA LEU A 48 29.86 -13.80 -5.34
C LEU A 48 28.43 -13.34 -5.02
N CYS A 49 27.43 -14.14 -5.39
CA CYS A 49 26.04 -13.92 -5.00
C CYS A 49 25.59 -15.05 -4.05
N PRO A 50 25.75 -14.91 -2.72
CA PRO A 50 25.47 -15.99 -1.78
C PRO A 50 24.03 -16.48 -1.81
N SER A 51 23.10 -15.59 -2.15
CA SER A 51 21.70 -15.92 -2.38
C SER A 51 21.25 -15.28 -3.71
N PRO A 52 21.27 -16.02 -4.82
CA PRO A 52 20.88 -15.51 -6.14
C PRO A 52 19.46 -14.93 -6.17
N GLN A 53 18.56 -15.47 -5.34
CA GLN A 53 17.20 -14.98 -5.15
C GLN A 53 17.16 -13.49 -4.74
N LEU A 54 18.16 -13.01 -4.02
CA LEU A 54 18.25 -11.60 -3.60
C LEU A 54 18.67 -10.67 -4.73
N VAL A 55 19.32 -11.18 -5.79
CA VAL A 55 19.59 -10.41 -7.01
C VAL A 55 18.27 -10.14 -7.73
N TRP A 56 17.43 -11.16 -7.90
CA TRP A 56 16.10 -11.00 -8.49
C TRP A 56 15.25 -10.00 -7.71
N ARG A 57 15.34 -10.02 -6.38
CA ARG A 57 14.63 -9.06 -5.52
C ARG A 57 14.97 -7.60 -5.82
N LYS A 58 16.16 -7.28 -6.33
CA LYS A 58 16.51 -5.90 -6.72
C LYS A 58 15.69 -5.40 -7.92
N ALA A 59 15.18 -6.31 -8.74
CA ALA A 59 14.32 -6.02 -9.89
C ALA A 59 12.82 -5.98 -9.55
N THR A 60 12.42 -6.26 -8.30
CA THR A 60 11.02 -6.13 -7.88
C THR A 60 10.68 -4.66 -7.55
N PRO A 61 9.39 -4.27 -7.53
CA PRO A 61 8.99 -2.90 -7.16
C PRO A 61 9.60 -2.42 -5.85
N ALA A 62 9.63 -3.27 -4.82
CA ALA A 62 10.27 -2.95 -3.54
C ALA A 62 11.78 -2.73 -3.67
N GLY A 63 12.45 -3.57 -4.47
CA GLY A 63 13.88 -3.44 -4.77
C GLY A 63 14.20 -2.14 -5.50
N ILE A 64 13.42 -1.81 -6.53
CA ILE A 64 13.55 -0.58 -7.32
C ILE A 64 13.29 0.64 -6.44
N TYR A 65 12.22 0.64 -5.62
CA TYR A 65 11.91 1.75 -4.73
C TYR A 65 13.05 2.05 -3.75
N HIS A 66 13.55 1.04 -3.04
CA HIS A 66 14.62 1.27 -2.06
C HIS A 66 15.95 1.67 -2.71
N THR A 67 16.28 1.07 -3.87
CA THR A 67 17.49 1.41 -4.63
C THR A 67 17.39 2.83 -5.20
N GLY A 68 16.25 3.18 -5.77
CA GLY A 68 15.99 4.51 -6.32
C GLY A 68 16.01 5.58 -5.24
N ARG A 69 15.41 5.31 -4.07
CA ARG A 69 15.51 6.20 -2.91
C ARG A 69 16.95 6.42 -2.46
N GLU A 70 17.75 5.36 -2.37
CA GLU A 70 19.16 5.45 -1.95
C GLU A 70 19.99 6.26 -2.95
N HIS A 71 19.75 6.07 -4.25
CA HIS A 71 20.57 6.68 -5.30
C HIS A 71 20.12 8.09 -5.72
N PHE A 72 18.80 8.32 -5.81
CA PHE A 72 18.20 9.54 -6.34
C PHE A 72 17.46 10.38 -5.28
N GLY A 73 17.37 9.89 -4.03
CA GLY A 73 16.78 10.63 -2.93
C GLY A 73 15.25 10.83 -3.01
N THR A 74 14.76 11.92 -2.41
CA THR A 74 13.33 12.22 -2.27
C THR A 74 12.66 12.59 -3.58
N GLY A 75 13.40 13.10 -4.57
CA GLY A 75 12.87 13.40 -5.90
C GLY A 75 12.31 12.14 -6.57
N PHE A 76 13.06 11.03 -6.54
CA PHE A 76 12.60 9.74 -7.05
C PHE A 76 11.34 9.24 -6.34
N LEU A 77 11.26 9.40 -5.01
CA LEU A 77 10.08 9.01 -4.25
C LEU A 77 8.84 9.81 -4.67
N ARG A 78 8.99 11.11 -4.91
CA ARG A 78 7.90 11.97 -5.36
C ARG A 78 7.40 11.57 -6.74
N GLU A 79 8.30 11.38 -7.72
CA GLU A 79 7.91 10.94 -9.06
C GLU A 79 7.28 9.54 -9.05
N THR A 80 7.81 8.63 -8.22
CA THR A 80 7.20 7.31 -8.00
C THR A 80 5.79 7.44 -7.40
N GLY A 81 5.58 8.45 -6.54
CA GLY A 81 4.27 8.81 -6.00
C GLY A 81 3.26 9.11 -7.09
N TYR A 82 3.57 10.06 -7.97
CA TYR A 82 2.69 10.44 -9.08
C TYR A 82 2.42 9.27 -10.04
N LEU A 83 3.45 8.47 -10.36
CA LEU A 83 3.27 7.29 -11.20
C LEU A 83 2.39 6.23 -10.54
N PHE A 84 2.49 6.06 -9.22
CA PHE A 84 1.68 5.10 -8.48
C PHE A 84 0.23 5.56 -8.37
N GLU A 85 -0.01 6.85 -8.17
CA GLU A 85 -1.35 7.45 -8.20
C GLU A 85 -2.05 7.21 -9.54
N GLU A 86 -1.38 7.51 -10.65
CA GLU A 86 -1.89 7.23 -12.00
C GLU A 86 -2.08 5.74 -12.27
N TYR A 87 -1.18 4.89 -11.75
CA TYR A 87 -1.34 3.44 -11.82
C TYR A 87 -2.63 2.99 -11.13
N VAL A 88 -2.90 3.48 -9.91
CA VAL A 88 -4.15 3.21 -9.19
C VAL A 88 -5.35 3.70 -9.99
N GLY A 89 -5.32 4.91 -10.54
CA GLY A 89 -6.38 5.42 -11.41
C GLY A 89 -6.65 4.54 -12.62
N ARG A 90 -5.60 4.00 -13.26
CA ARG A 90 -5.77 3.02 -14.35
C ARG A 90 -6.44 1.73 -13.87
N GLN A 91 -6.06 1.21 -12.70
CA GLN A 91 -6.68 0.02 -12.12
C GLN A 91 -8.17 0.25 -11.83
N LEU A 92 -8.53 1.39 -11.22
CA LEU A 92 -9.93 1.73 -10.91
C LEU A 92 -10.81 1.80 -12.17
N ARG A 93 -10.26 2.29 -13.30
CA ARG A 93 -10.96 2.34 -14.60
C ARG A 93 -11.22 0.96 -15.22
N LEU A 94 -10.73 -0.12 -14.63
CA LEU A 94 -11.09 -1.48 -15.04
C LEU A 94 -12.43 -1.94 -14.46
N ILE A 95 -12.96 -1.25 -13.44
CA ILE A 95 -14.24 -1.61 -12.84
C ILE A 95 -15.35 -1.34 -13.87
N PRO A 96 -16.16 -2.35 -14.24
CA PRO A 96 -17.26 -2.17 -15.18
C PRO A 96 -18.27 -1.14 -14.68
N ASP A 97 -18.79 -0.33 -15.60
CA ASP A 97 -19.87 0.64 -15.36
C ASP A 97 -19.60 1.68 -14.25
N ALA A 98 -18.33 1.83 -13.85
CA ALA A 98 -17.91 2.82 -12.87
C ALA A 98 -17.50 4.14 -13.53
N GLU A 99 -17.92 5.27 -12.94
CA GLU A 99 -17.35 6.57 -13.26
C GLU A 99 -16.15 6.84 -12.34
N VAL A 100 -14.96 7.01 -12.92
CA VAL A 100 -13.72 7.28 -12.18
C VAL A 100 -13.29 8.72 -12.39
N ILE A 101 -13.36 9.50 -11.31
CA ILE A 101 -13.11 10.93 -11.28
C ILE A 101 -11.79 11.15 -10.53
N GLY A 102 -10.89 11.95 -11.10
CA GLY A 102 -9.65 12.34 -10.42
C GLY A 102 -9.88 13.41 -9.36
N GLU A 103 -8.80 13.99 -8.84
CA GLU A 103 -8.86 15.05 -7.84
C GLU A 103 -9.80 16.21 -8.24
N ILE A 104 -10.68 16.58 -7.32
CA ILE A 104 -11.57 17.73 -7.45
C ILE A 104 -10.96 18.90 -6.65
N PRO A 105 -10.55 20.01 -7.30
CA PRO A 105 -10.16 21.21 -6.60
C PRO A 105 -11.39 21.91 -6.01
N TYR A 106 -11.28 22.33 -4.76
CA TYR A 106 -12.32 23.10 -4.08
C TYR A 106 -11.71 24.16 -3.16
N ARG A 107 -12.53 25.14 -2.76
CA ARG A 107 -12.12 26.21 -1.85
C ARG A 107 -12.82 26.08 -0.51
N VAL A 108 -12.05 26.17 0.56
CA VAL A 108 -12.55 26.35 1.93
C VAL A 108 -12.11 27.72 2.40
N ARG A 109 -13.06 28.65 2.51
CA ARG A 109 -12.79 30.07 2.77
C ARG A 109 -11.86 30.67 1.70
N ARG A 110 -10.57 30.82 2.00
CA ARG A 110 -9.54 31.39 1.10
C ARG A 110 -8.49 30.36 0.67
N ASP A 111 -8.55 29.14 1.20
CA ASP A 111 -7.59 28.10 0.89
C ASP A 111 -8.11 27.24 -0.26
N GLU A 112 -7.27 27.01 -1.26
CA GLU A 112 -7.48 25.97 -2.26
C GLU A 112 -7.05 24.62 -1.68
N ARG A 113 -7.88 23.61 -1.91
CA ARG A 113 -7.72 22.25 -1.41
C ARG A 113 -8.06 21.28 -2.54
N LEU A 114 -7.55 20.06 -2.42
CA LEU A 114 -7.85 18.94 -3.31
C LEU A 114 -8.61 17.87 -2.51
N SER A 115 -9.44 17.10 -3.21
CA SER A 115 -10.12 15.94 -2.65
C SER A 115 -9.11 14.81 -2.38
N VAL A 116 -9.62 13.60 -2.17
CA VAL A 116 -8.82 12.38 -2.39
C VAL A 116 -8.39 12.27 -3.85
N ASP A 117 -7.37 11.46 -4.11
CA ASP A 117 -6.75 11.28 -5.43
C ASP A 117 -7.76 10.76 -6.49
N TRP A 118 -8.64 9.83 -6.09
CA TRP A 118 -9.68 9.29 -6.97
C TRP A 118 -11.02 9.12 -6.26
N ILE A 119 -12.11 9.37 -6.98
CA ILE A 119 -13.49 9.08 -6.57
C ILE A 119 -14.07 8.12 -7.61
N VAL A 120 -14.57 6.97 -7.14
CA VAL A 120 -15.25 5.99 -8.00
C VAL A 120 -16.73 5.97 -7.66
N VAL A 121 -17.55 6.32 -8.63
CA VAL A 121 -19.01 6.28 -8.52
C VAL A 121 -19.49 4.96 -9.12
N LEU A 122 -20.06 4.11 -8.27
CA LEU A 122 -20.67 2.82 -8.60
C LEU A 122 -22.17 2.90 -8.29
N ASP A 123 -22.97 2.01 -8.87
CA ASP A 123 -24.44 2.00 -8.70
C ASP A 123 -24.92 2.03 -7.24
N GLU A 124 -24.24 1.31 -6.35
CA GLU A 124 -24.64 1.16 -4.95
C GLU A 124 -23.67 1.82 -3.96
N LEU A 125 -22.57 2.42 -4.43
CA LEU A 125 -21.47 2.88 -3.59
C LEU A 125 -20.73 4.06 -4.22
N VAL A 126 -20.37 5.07 -3.42
CA VAL A 126 -19.29 6.00 -3.76
C VAL A 126 -18.04 5.58 -3.00
N LEU A 127 -16.95 5.29 -3.73
CA LEU A 127 -15.68 4.87 -3.17
C LEU A 127 -14.66 6.01 -3.28
N LEU A 128 -14.22 6.53 -2.14
CA LEU A 128 -13.11 7.48 -2.05
C LEU A 128 -11.80 6.70 -2.02
N VAL A 129 -10.84 7.05 -2.87
CA VAL A 129 -9.56 6.34 -2.94
C VAL A 129 -8.42 7.34 -2.78
N GLU A 130 -7.67 7.15 -1.70
CA GLU A 130 -6.49 7.92 -1.36
C GLU A 130 -5.24 7.05 -1.55
N VAL A 131 -4.24 7.54 -2.27
CA VAL A 131 -3.05 6.79 -2.64
C VAL A 131 -1.85 7.28 -1.82
N LYS A 132 -1.08 6.32 -1.31
CA LYS A 132 0.19 6.57 -0.62
C LYS A 132 1.26 5.65 -1.16
N SER A 133 2.23 6.23 -1.86
CA SER A 133 3.44 5.53 -2.31
C SER A 133 4.41 5.27 -1.15
N MET A 134 3.95 4.52 -0.17
CA MET A 134 4.70 4.13 1.02
C MET A 134 4.81 2.62 1.12
N MET A 135 5.95 2.16 1.63
CA MET A 135 6.17 0.79 2.06
C MET A 135 6.49 0.75 3.55
N PRO A 136 6.11 -0.32 4.26
CA PRO A 136 6.48 -0.48 5.67
C PRO A 136 8.00 -0.48 5.84
N ALA A 137 8.50 0.42 6.69
CA ALA A 137 9.90 0.42 7.12
C ALA A 137 10.22 -0.84 7.93
N GLU A 138 11.50 -1.17 8.08
CA GLU A 138 11.93 -2.32 8.90
C GLU A 138 11.37 -2.24 10.32
N ASN A 139 11.47 -1.07 10.95
CA ASN A 139 10.92 -0.85 12.29
C ASN A 139 9.40 -1.12 12.34
N ALA A 140 8.66 -0.73 11.30
CA ALA A 140 7.22 -1.00 11.20
C ALA A 140 6.94 -2.51 11.04
N ARG A 141 7.73 -3.22 10.22
CA ARG A 141 7.65 -4.69 10.05
C ARG A 141 7.97 -5.44 11.34
N LEU A 142 8.88 -4.90 12.14
CA LEU A 142 9.29 -5.45 13.43
C LEU A 142 8.35 -5.07 14.57
N GLY A 143 7.33 -4.23 14.32
CA GLY A 143 6.41 -3.75 15.35
C GLY A 143 7.10 -2.88 16.41
N LEU A 144 8.21 -2.22 16.06
CA LEU A 144 8.89 -1.28 16.95
C LEU A 144 8.11 0.03 17.02
N GLU A 145 8.02 0.62 18.22
CA GLU A 145 7.22 1.80 18.53
C GLU A 145 7.45 2.96 17.54
N ASP A 146 8.71 3.32 17.27
CA ASP A 146 9.06 4.37 16.31
C ASP A 146 8.60 4.08 14.87
N GLY A 147 8.64 2.80 14.46
CA GLY A 147 8.22 2.39 13.12
C GLY A 147 6.70 2.37 12.96
N VAL A 148 5.99 2.04 14.03
CA VAL A 148 4.52 2.15 14.11
C VAL A 148 4.12 3.62 14.05
N ALA A 149 4.74 4.49 14.84
CA ALA A 149 4.45 5.93 14.86
C ALA A 149 4.67 6.61 13.49
N GLU A 150 5.75 6.28 12.76
CA GLU A 150 5.98 6.82 11.41
C GLU A 150 4.90 6.36 10.42
N THR A 151 4.46 5.10 10.53
CA THR A 151 3.39 4.53 9.70
C THR A 151 2.06 5.21 10.01
N ASP A 152 1.73 5.35 11.29
CA ASP A 152 0.51 6.00 11.77
C ASP A 152 0.46 7.46 11.33
N ALA A 153 1.57 8.20 11.39
CA ALA A 153 1.62 9.60 10.93
C ALA A 153 1.26 9.76 9.44
N LYS A 154 1.74 8.85 8.58
CA LYS A 154 1.45 8.87 7.14
C LYS A 154 0.00 8.48 6.85
N LEU A 155 -0.48 7.41 7.47
CA LEU A 155 -1.86 6.96 7.34
C LEU A 155 -2.83 8.00 7.90
N ALA A 156 -2.50 8.67 9.01
CA ALA A 156 -3.31 9.72 9.60
C ALA A 156 -3.59 10.87 8.63
N HIS A 157 -2.65 11.21 7.74
CA HIS A 157 -2.91 12.19 6.69
C HIS A 157 -3.97 11.71 5.71
N ALA A 158 -3.86 10.46 5.26
CA ALA A 158 -4.82 9.84 4.35
C ALA A 158 -6.23 9.79 4.96
N TYR A 159 -6.36 9.36 6.22
CA TYR A 159 -7.63 9.38 6.95
C TYR A 159 -8.25 10.78 7.03
N ARG A 160 -7.45 11.81 7.33
CA ARG A 160 -7.95 13.21 7.35
C ARG A 160 -8.44 13.66 5.98
N GLN A 161 -7.74 13.28 4.91
CA GLN A 161 -8.09 13.64 3.54
C GLN A 161 -9.40 12.97 3.09
N VAL A 162 -9.57 11.69 3.44
CA VAL A 162 -10.82 10.93 3.28
C VAL A 162 -11.97 11.59 4.04
N ASN A 163 -11.83 11.82 5.35
CA ASN A 163 -12.87 12.43 6.18
C ASN A 163 -13.26 13.83 5.66
N THR A 164 -12.26 14.64 5.28
CA THR A 164 -12.50 15.98 4.74
C THR A 164 -13.29 15.91 3.43
N THR A 165 -12.92 15.01 2.52
CA THR A 165 -13.62 14.85 1.23
C THR A 165 -15.05 14.36 1.44
N SER A 166 -15.24 13.34 2.28
CA SER A 166 -16.56 12.84 2.64
C SER A 166 -17.46 13.95 3.21
N ALA A 167 -16.91 14.77 4.12
CA ALA A 167 -17.63 15.92 4.67
C ALA A 167 -18.01 16.97 3.62
N GLN A 168 -17.17 17.21 2.59
CA GLN A 168 -17.53 18.13 1.51
C GLN A 168 -18.67 17.61 0.64
N ILE A 169 -18.72 16.29 0.40
CA ILE A 169 -19.82 15.64 -0.34
C ILE A 169 -21.11 15.72 0.48
N ASP A 170 -21.06 15.39 1.78
CA ASP A 170 -22.21 15.45 2.69
C ASP A 170 -22.78 16.88 2.82
N GLN A 171 -21.90 17.88 2.93
CA GLN A 171 -22.27 19.30 2.96
C GLN A 171 -22.75 19.85 1.62
N ARG A 172 -22.83 19.02 0.57
CA ARG A 172 -23.24 19.40 -0.78
C ARG A 172 -22.44 20.58 -1.32
N ASN A 173 -21.12 20.58 -1.09
CA ASN A 173 -20.25 21.59 -1.67
C ASN A 173 -20.43 21.60 -3.21
N PRO A 174 -20.64 22.76 -3.86
CA PRO A 174 -20.88 22.84 -5.29
C PRO A 174 -19.81 22.17 -6.17
N ALA A 175 -18.56 22.11 -5.72
CA ALA A 175 -17.49 21.42 -6.44
C ALA A 175 -17.76 19.90 -6.59
N PHE A 176 -18.54 19.31 -5.67
CA PHE A 176 -18.88 17.90 -5.63
C PHE A 176 -20.31 17.62 -6.11
N ALA A 177 -20.95 18.56 -6.80
CA ALA A 177 -22.35 18.42 -7.24
C ALA A 177 -22.59 17.22 -8.19
N GLY A 178 -21.55 16.76 -8.90
CA GLY A 178 -21.60 15.58 -9.75
C GLY A 178 -21.49 14.25 -8.99
N ILE A 179 -21.13 14.27 -7.70
CA ILE A 179 -20.99 13.06 -6.90
C ILE A 179 -22.34 12.72 -6.26
N PRO A 180 -22.89 11.51 -6.48
CA PRO A 180 -24.10 11.08 -5.80
C PRO A 180 -23.91 11.06 -4.29
N ALA A 181 -24.94 11.43 -3.55
CA ALA A 181 -24.97 11.21 -2.09
C ALA A 181 -26.31 10.63 -1.64
N ASP A 182 -26.88 9.79 -2.49
CA ASP A 182 -28.04 8.93 -2.25
C ASP A 182 -27.62 7.49 -1.88
N ARG A 183 -26.32 7.19 -1.94
CA ARG A 183 -25.74 5.87 -1.65
C ARG A 183 -24.63 5.97 -0.61
N PRO A 184 -24.28 4.87 0.08
CA PRO A 184 -23.19 4.85 1.04
C PRO A 184 -21.88 5.35 0.44
N ILE A 185 -21.04 5.94 1.29
CA ILE A 185 -19.66 6.32 0.96
C ILE A 185 -18.72 5.42 1.76
N GLN A 186 -17.74 4.82 1.11
CA GLN A 186 -16.63 4.12 1.76
C GLN A 186 -15.30 4.66 1.23
N ALA A 187 -14.20 4.27 1.87
CA ALA A 187 -12.87 4.66 1.42
C ALA A 187 -11.87 3.52 1.37
N LEU A 188 -10.97 3.58 0.40
CA LEU A 188 -9.73 2.82 0.35
C LEU A 188 -8.54 3.76 0.50
N ILE A 189 -7.60 3.39 1.37
CA ILE A 189 -6.25 3.99 1.40
C ILE A 189 -5.31 2.98 0.75
N VAL A 190 -4.88 3.25 -0.47
CA VAL A 190 -4.09 2.34 -1.29
C VAL A 190 -2.61 2.59 -1.10
N THR A 191 -1.86 1.54 -0.80
CA THR A 191 -0.42 1.57 -0.51
C THR A 191 0.36 0.65 -1.45
N LEU A 192 1.66 0.90 -1.63
CA LEU A 192 2.49 0.07 -2.52
C LEU A 192 2.65 -1.37 -2.02
N GLU A 193 2.77 -1.55 -0.71
CA GLU A 193 2.80 -2.87 -0.06
C GLU A 193 1.75 -2.95 1.05
N PRO A 194 1.21 -4.14 1.34
CA PRO A 194 0.26 -4.31 2.43
C PRO A 194 0.79 -3.83 3.78
N PHE A 195 -0.08 -3.24 4.58
CA PHE A 195 0.14 -2.91 5.98
C PHE A 195 -0.71 -3.86 6.85
N PRO A 196 -0.18 -5.02 7.28
CA PRO A 196 -1.00 -6.11 7.83
C PRO A 196 -1.80 -5.75 9.08
N ILE A 197 -1.33 -4.77 9.86
CA ILE A 197 -1.99 -4.32 11.08
C ILE A 197 -2.87 -3.09 10.88
N ALA A 198 -2.86 -2.44 9.71
CA ALA A 198 -3.52 -1.14 9.54
C ALA A 198 -5.05 -1.20 9.62
N ASN A 199 -5.65 -2.35 9.32
CA ASN A 199 -7.09 -2.56 9.47
C ASN A 199 -7.45 -3.19 10.82
N ALA A 200 -6.46 -3.66 11.59
CA ALA A 200 -6.73 -4.38 12.82
C ALA A 200 -7.33 -3.44 13.87
N ASN A 201 -8.25 -3.96 14.69
CA ASN A 201 -8.79 -3.22 15.83
C ASN A 201 -7.80 -3.21 17.01
N LEU A 202 -6.58 -2.75 16.74
CA LEU A 202 -5.56 -2.48 17.73
C LEU A 202 -5.62 -0.99 18.10
N PRO A 203 -5.27 -0.60 19.33
CA PRO A 203 -5.17 0.79 19.70
C PRO A 203 -4.02 1.45 18.93
N HIS A 204 -4.32 1.93 17.72
CA HIS A 204 -3.48 2.88 17.00
C HIS A 204 -3.64 4.22 17.70
N VAL A 205 -2.63 4.60 18.49
CA VAL A 205 -2.73 5.70 19.44
C VAL A 205 -2.96 7.05 18.73
N ASP A 206 -2.56 7.16 17.45
CA ASP A 206 -2.53 8.43 16.72
C ASP A 206 -3.32 8.44 15.39
N LEU A 207 -4.04 7.36 15.04
CA LEU A 207 -4.88 7.37 13.83
C LEU A 207 -6.19 8.13 14.09
N PRO A 208 -6.61 9.03 13.19
CA PRO A 208 -7.93 9.64 13.24
C PRO A 208 -9.02 8.56 13.18
N VAL A 209 -10.11 8.76 13.92
CA VAL A 209 -11.30 7.93 13.76
C VAL A 209 -11.90 8.21 12.38
N PRO A 210 -12.08 7.20 11.53
CA PRO A 210 -12.69 7.40 10.22
C PRO A 210 -14.18 7.71 10.37
N ASP A 211 -14.67 8.72 9.65
CA ASP A 211 -16.09 9.10 9.66
C ASP A 211 -16.96 8.16 8.79
N ILE A 212 -16.31 7.44 7.88
CA ILE A 212 -16.91 6.46 6.96
C ILE A 212 -16.12 5.15 6.99
N PRO A 213 -16.71 3.99 6.60
CA PRO A 213 -15.96 2.75 6.52
C PRO A 213 -14.73 2.91 5.62
N THR A 214 -13.54 2.76 6.19
CA THR A 214 -12.26 3.03 5.54
C THR A 214 -11.34 1.82 5.69
N THR A 215 -10.75 1.37 4.58
CA THR A 215 -9.86 0.20 4.55
C THR A 215 -8.52 0.56 3.96
N VAL A 216 -7.42 0.22 4.65
CA VAL A 216 -6.08 0.31 4.09
C VAL A 216 -5.80 -0.95 3.28
N VAL A 217 -5.37 -0.79 2.03
CA VAL A 217 -5.12 -1.91 1.10
C VAL A 217 -3.77 -1.77 0.42
N GLY A 218 -3.13 -2.89 0.11
CA GLY A 218 -2.01 -2.92 -0.83
C GLY A 218 -2.48 -2.85 -2.28
N ALA A 219 -1.62 -2.38 -3.18
CA ALA A 219 -1.89 -2.32 -4.62
C ALA A 219 -2.37 -3.66 -5.20
N GLN A 220 -1.78 -4.77 -4.73
CA GLN A 220 -2.17 -6.12 -5.12
C GLN A 220 -3.65 -6.44 -4.79
N GLU A 221 -4.15 -5.97 -3.65
CA GLU A 221 -5.54 -6.22 -3.25
C GLU A 221 -6.49 -5.43 -4.14
N LEU A 222 -6.12 -4.21 -4.53
CA LEU A 222 -6.86 -3.43 -5.52
C LEU A 222 -6.84 -4.11 -6.90
N GLU A 223 -5.67 -4.57 -7.36
CA GLU A 223 -5.52 -5.27 -8.64
C GLU A 223 -6.43 -6.49 -8.75
N ARG A 224 -6.65 -7.21 -7.64
CA ARG A 224 -7.60 -8.31 -7.55
C ARG A 224 -9.05 -7.80 -7.52
N LEU A 225 -9.35 -6.83 -6.66
CA LEU A 225 -10.69 -6.26 -6.49
C LEU A 225 -11.30 -5.80 -7.83
N VAL A 226 -10.53 -5.09 -8.65
CA VAL A 226 -11.01 -4.54 -9.93
C VAL A 226 -11.16 -5.59 -11.04
N THR A 227 -10.76 -6.83 -10.79
CA THR A 227 -10.84 -7.94 -11.76
C THR A 227 -11.84 -9.03 -11.37
N LEU A 228 -12.62 -8.82 -10.31
CA LEU A 228 -13.66 -9.76 -9.88
C LEU A 228 -14.69 -9.99 -10.99
N THR A 229 -15.12 -11.24 -11.17
CA THR A 229 -16.06 -11.63 -12.24
C THR A 229 -17.36 -12.23 -11.73
N ASP A 230 -17.36 -12.77 -10.51
CA ASP A 230 -18.50 -13.42 -9.88
C ASP A 230 -19.25 -12.54 -8.86
N ILE A 231 -18.63 -11.44 -8.43
CA ILE A 231 -19.21 -10.43 -7.52
C ILE A 231 -18.76 -9.03 -7.94
N THR A 232 -19.60 -8.01 -7.68
CA THR A 232 -19.20 -6.62 -7.91
C THR A 232 -18.31 -6.09 -6.77
N PRO A 233 -17.38 -5.16 -7.04
CA PRO A 233 -16.62 -4.49 -5.99
C PRO A 233 -17.54 -3.81 -4.94
N SER A 234 -18.66 -3.21 -5.37
CA SER A 234 -19.64 -2.59 -4.46
C SER A 234 -20.18 -3.58 -3.45
N SER A 235 -20.70 -4.72 -3.92
CA SER A 235 -21.32 -5.73 -3.05
C SER A 235 -20.31 -6.28 -2.05
N LEU A 236 -19.10 -6.64 -2.51
CA LEU A 236 -18.04 -7.16 -1.63
C LEU A 236 -17.65 -6.15 -0.54
N LEU A 237 -17.46 -4.88 -0.89
CA LEU A 237 -17.07 -3.84 0.06
C LEU A 237 -18.20 -3.49 1.04
N LEU A 238 -19.46 -3.46 0.57
CA LEU A 238 -20.63 -3.23 1.43
C LEU A 238 -20.83 -4.39 2.42
N GLU A 239 -20.77 -5.64 1.95
CA GLU A 239 -20.85 -6.83 2.81
C GLU A 239 -19.74 -6.85 3.85
N ARG A 240 -18.50 -6.57 3.44
CA ARG A 240 -17.36 -6.49 4.35
C ARG A 240 -17.55 -5.41 5.41
N ALA A 241 -17.99 -4.21 5.02
CA ALA A 241 -18.21 -3.11 5.96
C ALA A 241 -19.34 -3.40 6.96
N ALA A 242 -20.33 -4.19 6.57
CA ALA A 242 -21.43 -4.61 7.44
C ALA A 242 -21.02 -5.68 8.47
N ASP A 243 -19.89 -6.37 8.30
CA ASP A 243 -19.37 -7.36 9.23
C ASP A 243 -18.30 -6.75 10.18
N PRO A 244 -18.60 -6.60 11.49
CA PRO A 244 -17.68 -5.97 12.44
C PRO A 244 -16.35 -6.69 12.62
N GLN A 245 -16.27 -7.97 12.25
CA GLN A 245 -15.05 -8.75 12.33
C GLN A 245 -14.27 -8.66 11.03
N ARG A 246 -14.89 -8.93 9.88
CA ARG A 246 -14.22 -8.91 8.57
C ARG A 246 -13.75 -7.52 8.17
N SER A 247 -14.46 -6.47 8.60
CA SER A 247 -14.03 -5.07 8.41
C SER A 247 -12.68 -4.76 9.06
N THR A 248 -12.21 -5.58 9.99
CA THR A 248 -10.89 -5.42 10.64
C THR A 248 -9.76 -6.20 9.97
N TRP A 249 -10.07 -7.01 8.95
CA TRP A 249 -9.09 -7.85 8.25
C TRP A 249 -8.57 -7.16 6.99
N ALA A 250 -7.42 -7.65 6.50
CA ALA A 250 -6.97 -7.30 5.15
C ALA A 250 -8.06 -7.63 4.13
N LEU A 251 -8.19 -6.80 3.09
CA LEU A 251 -9.22 -6.98 2.05
C LEU A 251 -9.04 -8.34 1.36
N ASN A 252 -7.80 -8.81 1.24
CA ASN A 252 -7.43 -10.10 0.68
C ASN A 252 -8.23 -11.28 1.26
N GLU A 253 -8.60 -11.24 2.54
CA GLU A 253 -9.40 -12.31 3.16
C GLU A 253 -10.82 -12.37 2.60
N CYS A 254 -11.39 -11.22 2.23
CA CYS A 254 -12.69 -11.16 1.56
C CYS A 254 -12.61 -11.45 0.07
N LEU A 255 -11.43 -11.30 -0.55
CA LEU A 255 -11.20 -11.64 -1.96
C LEU A 255 -10.96 -13.14 -2.18
N ASN A 256 -10.66 -13.90 -1.12
CA ASN A 256 -10.41 -15.33 -1.22
C ASN A 256 -11.72 -16.09 -1.50
N GLY A 257 -11.72 -16.94 -2.53
CA GLY A 257 -12.89 -17.72 -2.94
C GLY A 257 -13.69 -17.10 -4.08
N HIS A 258 -13.36 -15.88 -4.51
CA HIS A 258 -13.94 -15.24 -5.69
C HIS A 258 -13.13 -15.49 -6.96
N GLU A 259 -13.78 -15.35 -8.10
CA GLU A 259 -13.19 -15.52 -9.43
C GLU A 259 -12.61 -14.20 -9.95
N ASN A 260 -11.48 -14.30 -10.63
CA ASN A 260 -10.81 -13.14 -11.22
C ASN A 260 -10.50 -13.36 -12.70
N SER A 261 -10.74 -12.34 -13.50
CA SER A 261 -10.18 -12.24 -14.85
C SER A 261 -8.69 -11.86 -14.81
N LEU A 262 -7.99 -12.02 -15.94
CA LEU A 262 -6.63 -11.51 -16.06
C LEU A 262 -6.66 -9.97 -16.04
N ASN A 263 -5.80 -9.37 -15.23
CA ASN A 263 -5.66 -7.93 -15.18
C ASN A 263 -4.96 -7.41 -16.47
N PRO A 264 -5.66 -6.68 -17.35
CA PRO A 264 -5.12 -6.27 -18.65
C PRO A 264 -3.94 -5.29 -18.52
N ILE A 265 -3.88 -4.49 -17.44
CA ILE A 265 -2.76 -3.57 -17.18
C ILE A 265 -1.51 -4.37 -16.83
N LEU A 266 -1.63 -5.40 -16.00
CA LEU A 266 -0.51 -6.28 -15.66
C LEU A 266 -0.06 -7.11 -16.87
N VAL A 267 -1.01 -7.61 -17.68
CA VAL A 267 -0.70 -8.33 -18.92
C VAL A 267 0.04 -7.43 -19.90
N GLN A 268 -0.42 -6.19 -20.12
CA GLN A 268 0.26 -5.22 -20.95
C GLN A 268 1.64 -4.85 -20.40
N GLY A 269 1.74 -4.66 -19.08
CA GLY A 269 3.01 -4.42 -18.40
C GLY A 269 4.01 -5.55 -18.63
N TRP A 270 3.56 -6.80 -18.46
CA TRP A 270 4.38 -7.98 -18.76
C TRP A 270 4.83 -8.01 -20.22
N ALA A 271 3.89 -7.82 -21.16
CA ALA A 271 4.16 -7.84 -22.59
C ALA A 271 5.12 -6.72 -23.07
N SER A 272 5.25 -5.64 -22.28
CA SER A 272 6.18 -4.54 -22.60
C SER A 272 7.65 -4.88 -22.37
N TYR A 273 7.96 -5.96 -21.63
CA TYR A 273 9.34 -6.34 -21.37
C TYR A 273 9.98 -7.05 -22.56
N PRO A 274 11.24 -6.77 -22.90
CA PRO A 274 11.95 -7.42 -24.01
C PRO A 274 12.03 -8.95 -23.92
N TRP A 275 11.92 -9.51 -22.71
CA TRP A 275 11.98 -10.95 -22.45
C TRP A 275 10.61 -11.64 -22.38
N ALA A 276 9.51 -10.90 -22.55
CA ALA A 276 8.15 -11.46 -22.46
C ALA A 276 7.84 -12.50 -23.55
N SER A 277 8.55 -12.46 -24.67
CA SER A 277 8.35 -13.34 -25.83
C SER A 277 9.26 -14.59 -25.86
N GLY A 278 10.17 -14.75 -24.90
CA GLY A 278 10.93 -15.99 -24.76
C GLY A 278 11.61 -16.52 -26.02
N GLN A 279 12.21 -15.66 -26.85
CA GLN A 279 13.41 -16.08 -27.59
C GLN A 279 14.63 -15.51 -26.87
N LEU A 280 15.08 -16.24 -25.86
CA LEU A 280 16.49 -16.16 -25.51
C LEU A 280 17.25 -16.72 -26.71
N GLU A 281 17.79 -15.83 -27.55
CA GLU A 281 18.83 -16.20 -28.52
C GLU A 281 19.84 -17.10 -27.78
N PRO A 282 20.11 -18.33 -28.27
CA PRO A 282 21.10 -19.18 -27.64
C PRO A 282 22.44 -18.44 -27.69
N GLY A 283 22.85 -17.92 -26.53
CA GLY A 283 24.17 -17.32 -26.36
C GLY A 283 25.25 -18.28 -26.87
N PRO A 284 26.40 -17.76 -27.33
CA PRO A 284 27.45 -18.56 -27.94
C PRO A 284 27.80 -19.72 -27.01
N ARG A 285 27.62 -20.95 -27.49
CA ARG A 285 28.08 -22.16 -26.82
C ARG A 285 29.60 -22.07 -26.75
N THR A 286 30.15 -21.61 -25.63
CA THR A 286 31.53 -21.86 -25.29
C THR A 286 31.68 -23.35 -25.02
N ALA A 287 32.34 -24.05 -25.94
CA ALA A 287 32.82 -25.40 -25.72
C ALA A 287 33.84 -25.37 -24.57
N LEU A 288 33.57 -26.13 -23.53
CA LEU A 288 34.55 -26.67 -22.58
C LEU A 288 34.45 -28.19 -22.62
#